data_AF-A0A2D7Z885-F1
#
_entry.id   AF-A0A2D7Z885-F1
#
_cell.length_a   1.000
_cell.length_b   1.000
_cell.length_c   1.000
_cell.angle_alpha   90.00
_cell.angle_beta   90.00
_cell.angle_gamma   90.00
#
_symmetry.space_group_name_H-M   'P 1'
#
loop_
_entity.id
_entity.type
_entity.pdbx_description
1 polymer ?
#
loop_
_entity_poly.entity_id
_entity_poly.type
_entity_poly.pdbx_seq_one_letter_code
_entity_poly.pdbx_strand_id
1 'polypeptide(L)'
;SNTRVAPSKIFFGERLHWGHLASSNSLVNDYATSLATPPSTHFSGTATFSVLQNEQGSLEVSWNLTELENQCMDGGGSCPTVTLSPWVMFIEDSIHYPEGTNGLDYYLHVLHETYEFDGLSGTSAVDIPMVWDGDDLSVVLLVDWSYPEEADSPLPAPGVLAALACMMAAAVSRRQR
;
A
#
# COMPACT_ATOMS: atom_id res chain seq x y z
N SER A 1 -5.67 -26.25 27.44
CA SER A 1 -5.67 -24.86 27.91
C SER A 1 -5.73 -23.95 26.69
N ASN A 2 -6.68 -23.01 26.64
CA ASN A 2 -6.73 -22.02 25.56
C ASN A 2 -5.75 -20.89 25.90
N THR A 3 -4.47 -21.10 25.62
CA THR A 3 -3.45 -20.05 25.79
C THR A 3 -3.62 -19.04 24.65
N ARG A 4 -4.23 -17.88 24.95
CA ARG A 4 -4.29 -16.76 24.02
C ARG A 4 -2.88 -16.31 23.70
N VAL A 5 -2.52 -16.30 22.43
CA VAL A 5 -1.24 -15.77 21.95
C VAL A 5 -1.24 -14.27 22.18
N ALA A 6 -0.10 -13.72 22.64
CA ALA A 6 0.04 -12.28 22.84
C ALA A 6 -0.13 -11.54 21.51
N PRO A 7 -0.83 -10.39 21.48
CA PRO A 7 -1.18 -9.69 20.25
C PRO A 7 0.06 -9.17 19.52
N SER A 8 0.10 -9.33 18.20
CA SER A 8 1.10 -8.71 17.33
C SER A 8 0.71 -7.28 16.96
N LYS A 9 1.71 -6.47 16.58
CA LYS A 9 1.53 -5.09 16.13
C LYS A 9 2.34 -4.83 14.87
N ILE A 10 1.78 -4.07 13.94
CA ILE A 10 2.46 -3.61 12.74
C ILE A 10 2.58 -2.08 12.84
N PHE A 11 3.81 -1.57 12.79
CA PHE A 11 4.06 -0.13 12.75
C PHE A 11 4.14 0.32 11.30
N PHE A 12 3.33 1.33 10.96
CA PHE A 12 3.30 1.97 9.64
C PHE A 12 3.17 1.01 8.45
N GLY A 13 2.49 -0.13 8.63
CA GLY A 13 2.30 -1.14 7.57
C GLY A 13 3.53 -1.98 7.22
N GLU A 14 4.73 -1.60 7.68
CA GLU A 14 6.00 -2.19 7.21
C GLU A 14 6.66 -3.10 8.26
N ARG A 15 6.44 -2.83 9.55
CA ARG A 15 7.26 -3.40 10.64
C ARG A 15 6.40 -4.19 11.63
N LEU A 16 6.32 -5.50 11.40
CA LEU A 16 5.63 -6.44 12.26
C LEU A 16 6.46 -6.80 13.49
N HIS A 17 5.84 -6.71 14.66
CA HIS A 17 6.36 -7.23 15.92
C HIS A 17 5.40 -8.24 16.53
N TRP A 18 5.94 -9.38 16.95
CA TRP A 18 5.21 -10.41 17.67
C TRP A 18 5.16 -10.07 19.16
N GLY A 19 3.97 -9.99 19.76
CA GLY A 19 3.82 -9.61 21.17
C GLY A 19 4.37 -10.61 22.20
N HIS A 20 4.95 -11.72 21.76
CA HIS A 20 5.54 -12.75 22.62
C HIS A 20 7.05 -12.92 22.45
N LEU A 21 7.67 -12.27 21.45
CA LEU A 21 9.10 -12.40 21.15
C LEU A 21 9.70 -11.03 20.87
N ALA A 22 10.64 -10.61 21.72
CA ALA A 22 11.45 -9.43 21.47
C ALA A 22 12.51 -9.74 20.39
N SER A 23 12.70 -8.81 19.46
CA SER A 23 13.82 -8.82 18.50
C SER A 23 15.09 -8.20 19.08
N SER A 24 14.96 -7.37 20.13
CA SER A 24 16.07 -6.78 20.86
C SER A 24 16.03 -7.14 22.36
N ASN A 25 16.56 -6.25 23.20
CA ASN A 25 16.64 -6.44 24.66
C ASN A 25 15.24 -6.51 25.32
N SER A 26 14.21 -5.90 24.72
CA SER A 26 12.83 -5.98 25.20
C SER A 26 11.83 -5.56 24.12
N LEU A 27 10.58 -6.05 24.24
CA LEU A 27 9.46 -5.60 23.40
C LEU A 27 9.23 -4.08 23.49
N VAL A 28 9.44 -3.50 24.68
CA VAL A 28 9.29 -2.05 24.88
C VAL A 28 10.29 -1.28 24.01
N ASN A 29 11.54 -1.75 23.94
CA ASN A 29 12.57 -1.13 23.11
C ASN A 29 12.27 -1.29 21.61
N ASP A 30 11.82 -2.48 21.20
CA ASP A 30 11.42 -2.75 19.81
C ASP A 30 10.29 -1.84 19.35
N TYR A 31 9.27 -1.65 20.21
CA TYR A 31 8.11 -0.82 19.93
C TYR A 31 8.48 0.67 19.94
N ALA A 32 9.27 1.12 20.92
CA ALA A 32 9.70 2.51 21.00
C ALA A 32 10.59 2.90 19.81
N THR A 33 11.52 2.03 19.42
CA THR A 33 12.37 2.24 18.24
C THR A 33 11.52 2.26 16.98
N SER A 34 10.55 1.36 16.88
CA SER A 34 9.67 1.33 15.72
C SER A 34 8.79 2.57 15.64
N LEU A 35 8.22 3.04 16.74
CA LEU A 35 7.43 4.26 16.75
C LEU A 35 8.27 5.50 16.41
N ALA A 36 9.53 5.53 16.82
CA ALA A 36 10.46 6.63 16.54
C ALA A 36 11.04 6.60 15.12
N THR A 37 11.03 5.44 14.46
CA THR A 37 11.52 5.29 13.08
C THR A 37 10.39 5.70 12.12
N PRO A 38 10.61 6.68 11.22
CA PRO A 38 9.64 7.04 10.20
C PRO A 38 9.30 5.86 9.28
N PRO A 39 8.14 5.88 8.59
CA PRO A 39 7.86 4.96 7.49
C PRO A 39 8.89 5.11 6.36
N SER A 40 9.06 4.07 5.57
CA SER A 40 9.86 4.16 4.35
C SER A 40 9.19 5.11 3.34
N THR A 41 9.98 5.99 2.71
CA THR A 41 9.46 6.93 1.72
C THR A 41 9.71 6.38 0.33
N HIS A 42 8.65 5.93 -0.34
CA HIS A 42 8.72 5.53 -1.76
C HIS A 42 8.66 6.72 -2.72
N PHE A 43 8.15 7.86 -2.23
CA PHE A 43 7.98 9.07 -3.02
C PHE A 43 8.57 10.27 -2.29
N SER A 44 9.07 11.23 -3.05
CA SER A 44 9.42 12.57 -2.60
C SER A 44 8.64 13.62 -3.37
N GLY A 45 8.48 14.80 -2.77
CA GLY A 45 7.76 15.92 -3.35
C GLY A 45 6.49 16.26 -2.58
N THR A 46 5.68 17.14 -3.17
CA THR A 46 4.47 17.65 -2.53
C THR A 46 3.23 16.99 -3.15
N ALA A 47 2.30 16.58 -2.30
CA ALA A 47 0.93 16.27 -2.69
C ALA A 47 0.01 17.30 -2.06
N THR A 48 -0.95 17.82 -2.83
CA THR A 48 -1.99 18.70 -2.30
C THR A 48 -3.36 18.09 -2.51
N PHE A 49 -4.21 18.25 -1.49
CA PHE A 49 -5.59 17.82 -1.49
C PHE A 49 -6.43 18.88 -0.78
N SER A 50 -7.53 19.29 -1.38
CA SER A 50 -8.45 20.25 -0.80
C SER A 50 -9.88 19.88 -1.15
N VAL A 51 -10.80 20.16 -0.22
CA VAL A 51 -12.22 19.92 -0.39
C VAL A 51 -13.01 21.19 -0.11
N LEU A 52 -14.04 21.44 -0.91
CA LEU A 52 -14.99 22.53 -0.74
C LEU A 52 -16.41 22.00 -0.93
N GLN A 53 -17.28 22.31 0.03
CA GLN A 53 -18.68 21.94 -0.10
C GLN A 53 -19.43 23.02 -0.89
N ASN A 54 -20.11 22.61 -1.96
CA ASN A 54 -20.91 23.49 -2.79
C ASN A 54 -22.33 23.70 -2.22
N GLU A 55 -22.98 24.80 -2.61
CA GLU A 55 -24.33 25.17 -2.10
C GLU A 55 -25.42 24.13 -2.45
N GLN A 56 -25.16 23.28 -3.45
CA GLN A 56 -26.07 22.19 -3.88
C GLN A 56 -25.87 20.89 -3.08
N GLY A 57 -24.97 20.87 -2.10
CA GLY A 57 -24.71 19.70 -1.24
C GLY A 57 -23.67 18.71 -1.78
N SER A 58 -23.11 18.95 -2.97
CA SER A 58 -21.97 18.18 -3.50
C SER A 58 -20.64 18.66 -2.92
N LEU A 59 -19.66 17.77 -2.88
CA LEU A 59 -18.29 18.08 -2.46
C LEU A 59 -17.40 18.23 -3.69
N GLU A 60 -16.86 19.43 -3.88
CA GLU A 60 -15.80 19.67 -4.85
C GLU A 60 -14.46 19.26 -4.24
N VAL A 61 -13.80 18.30 -4.86
CA VAL A 61 -12.48 17.79 -4.47
C VAL A 61 -11.46 18.21 -5.50
N SER A 62 -10.31 18.67 -5.04
CA SER A 62 -9.18 19.06 -5.89
C SER A 62 -7.90 18.40 -5.38
N TRP A 63 -7.14 17.82 -6.31
CA TRP A 63 -5.90 17.11 -6.02
C TRP A 63 -4.79 17.53 -6.97
N ASN A 64 -3.55 17.52 -6.47
CA ASN A 64 -2.36 17.65 -7.29
C ASN A 64 -1.23 16.79 -6.72
N LEU A 65 -0.80 15.83 -7.54
CA LEU A 65 0.24 14.83 -7.29
C LEU A 65 1.39 14.96 -8.30
N THR A 66 1.44 16.01 -9.12
CA THR A 66 2.42 16.13 -10.21
C THR A 66 3.86 16.30 -9.72
N GLU A 67 4.04 16.74 -8.49
CA GLU A 67 5.35 16.90 -7.86
C GLU A 67 5.83 15.61 -7.18
N LEU A 68 5.01 14.54 -7.13
CA LEU A 68 5.44 13.27 -6.56
C LEU A 68 6.38 12.53 -7.52
N GLU A 69 7.58 12.27 -7.03
CA GLU A 69 8.62 11.53 -7.74
C GLU A 69 8.94 10.23 -6.98
N ASN A 70 8.96 9.11 -7.70
CA ASN A 70 9.35 7.81 -7.15
C ASN A 70 10.85 7.77 -6.83
N GLN A 71 11.18 7.43 -5.59
CA GLN A 71 12.56 7.21 -5.16
C GLN A 71 13.02 5.78 -5.48
N CYS A 72 13.84 5.67 -6.51
CA CYS A 72 14.56 4.46 -6.89
C CYS A 72 16.01 4.52 -6.38
N MET A 73 16.59 3.37 -6.01
CA MET A 73 18.01 3.33 -5.66
C MET A 73 18.90 3.56 -6.89
N ASP A 74 19.83 4.50 -6.78
CA ASP A 74 20.91 4.70 -7.74
C ASP A 74 21.74 3.41 -7.89
N GLY A 75 21.88 2.92 -9.13
CA GLY A 75 22.75 1.79 -9.47
C GLY A 75 22.06 0.49 -9.91
N GLY A 76 20.73 0.43 -9.89
CA GLY A 76 19.94 -0.75 -10.29
C GLY A 76 19.45 -0.78 -11.74
N GLY A 77 19.66 0.27 -12.53
CA GLY A 77 19.09 0.44 -13.87
C GLY A 77 18.26 1.73 -14.01
N SER A 78 17.45 1.85 -15.07
CA SER A 78 16.47 2.94 -15.19
C SER A 78 15.33 2.75 -14.20
N CYS A 79 14.94 3.82 -13.52
CA CYS A 79 13.83 3.77 -12.57
C CYS A 79 12.52 3.42 -13.30
N PRO A 80 11.73 2.46 -12.79
CA PRO A 80 10.48 2.09 -13.44
C PRO A 80 9.52 3.27 -13.40
N THR A 81 8.84 3.52 -14.53
CA THR A 81 7.75 4.49 -14.60
C THR A 81 6.57 3.93 -13.82
N VAL A 82 6.33 4.46 -12.63
CA VAL A 82 5.21 4.08 -11.77
C VAL A 82 3.95 4.83 -12.20
N THR A 83 2.82 4.15 -12.20
CA THR A 83 1.50 4.77 -12.41
C THR A 83 0.89 5.06 -11.05
N LEU A 84 0.43 6.30 -10.84
CA LEU A 84 -0.30 6.70 -9.64
C LEU A 84 -1.79 6.76 -9.94
N SER A 85 -2.60 6.18 -9.05
CA SER A 85 -4.06 6.23 -9.07
C SER A 85 -4.56 6.96 -7.82
N PRO A 86 -5.05 8.20 -7.93
CA PRO A 86 -5.70 8.88 -6.82
C PRO A 86 -7.11 8.35 -6.56
N TRP A 87 -7.40 8.12 -5.29
CA TRP A 87 -8.70 7.67 -4.78
C TRP A 87 -9.19 8.61 -3.69
N VAL A 88 -10.39 9.15 -3.82
CA VAL A 88 -11.07 9.82 -2.70
C VAL A 88 -11.99 8.84 -2.00
N MET A 89 -11.85 8.74 -0.68
CA MET A 89 -12.57 7.81 0.17
C MET A 89 -13.36 8.55 1.25
N PHE A 90 -14.59 8.12 1.48
CA PHE A 90 -15.46 8.59 2.55
C PHE A 90 -15.47 7.57 3.68
N ILE A 91 -14.98 7.96 4.85
CA ILE A 91 -14.77 7.06 5.99
C ILE A 91 -15.46 7.66 7.22
N GLU A 92 -16.39 6.93 7.81
CA GLU A 92 -17.01 7.29 9.10
C GLU A 92 -16.13 6.74 10.23
N ASP A 93 -15.84 7.56 11.25
CA ASP A 93 -14.93 7.16 12.32
C ASP A 93 -15.52 6.00 13.15
N SER A 94 -16.82 6.06 13.44
CA SER A 94 -17.54 4.98 14.09
C SER A 94 -19.01 4.92 13.68
N ILE A 95 -19.53 3.71 13.46
CA ILE A 95 -20.97 3.49 13.33
C ILE A 95 -21.48 2.68 14.51
N HIS A 96 -22.71 2.94 14.95
CA HIS A 96 -23.46 2.14 15.90
C HIS A 96 -24.46 1.21 15.19
N TYR A 97 -24.14 -0.08 15.20
CA TYR A 97 -24.96 -1.13 14.61
C TYR A 97 -25.11 -2.34 15.57
N PRO A 98 -26.02 -2.23 16.57
CA PRO A 98 -26.21 -3.26 17.60
C PRO A 98 -26.85 -4.55 17.07
N GLU A 99 -27.53 -4.48 15.93
CA GLU A 99 -28.11 -5.66 15.26
C GLU A 99 -27.07 -6.51 14.51
N GLY A 100 -25.78 -6.16 14.64
CA GLY A 100 -24.67 -6.88 14.05
C GLY A 100 -24.50 -8.30 14.61
N THR A 101 -24.31 -9.28 13.72
CA THR A 101 -24.20 -10.70 14.12
C THR A 101 -22.98 -11.05 14.97
N ASN A 102 -22.00 -10.15 15.06
CA ASN A 102 -20.78 -10.34 15.85
C ASN A 102 -20.88 -9.74 17.28
N GLY A 103 -21.96 -9.01 17.60
CA GLY A 103 -22.19 -8.38 18.90
C GLY A 103 -21.17 -7.31 19.30
N LEU A 104 -20.52 -6.64 18.33
CA LEU A 104 -19.55 -5.58 18.61
C LEU A 104 -20.19 -4.21 18.88
N ASP A 105 -21.44 -4.03 18.47
CA ASP A 105 -22.26 -2.81 18.52
C ASP A 105 -21.68 -1.58 17.79
N TYR A 106 -20.37 -1.38 17.85
CA TYR A 106 -19.65 -0.29 17.20
C TYR A 106 -18.61 -0.82 16.22
N TYR A 107 -18.58 -0.25 15.02
CA TYR A 107 -17.58 -0.57 14.00
C TYR A 107 -16.83 0.71 13.67
N LEU A 108 -15.51 0.62 13.64
CA LEU A 108 -14.63 1.77 13.45
C LEU A 108 -14.13 1.86 12.01
N HIS A 109 -13.90 3.09 11.53
CA HIS A 109 -13.32 3.40 10.23
C HIS A 109 -14.07 2.73 9.07
N VAL A 110 -15.38 2.97 9.00
CA VAL A 110 -16.26 2.35 8.01
C VAL A 110 -16.17 3.11 6.70
N LEU A 111 -15.73 2.41 5.66
CA LEU A 111 -15.68 2.95 4.30
C LEU A 111 -17.09 2.94 3.68
N HIS A 112 -17.57 4.11 3.28
CA HIS A 112 -18.87 4.27 2.62
C HIS A 112 -18.77 4.22 1.11
N GLU A 113 -17.90 5.06 0.55
CA GLU A 113 -17.79 5.24 -0.89
C GLU A 113 -16.38 5.64 -1.30
N THR A 114 -16.03 5.30 -2.55
CA THR A 114 -14.72 5.53 -3.15
C THR A 114 -14.85 6.03 -4.57
N TYR A 115 -14.06 7.04 -4.93
CA TYR A 115 -13.98 7.60 -6.26
C TYR A 115 -12.54 7.56 -6.74
N GLU A 116 -12.25 6.76 -7.77
CA GLU A 116 -10.98 6.81 -8.49
C GLU A 116 -10.99 7.96 -9.49
N PHE A 117 -9.88 8.68 -9.59
CA PHE A 117 -9.73 9.74 -10.58
C PHE A 117 -8.61 9.47 -11.57
N ASP A 118 -8.85 9.88 -12.80
CA ASP A 118 -7.85 9.86 -13.85
C ASP A 118 -6.89 11.05 -13.72
N GLY A 119 -5.59 10.76 -13.81
CA GLY A 119 -4.53 11.77 -13.89
C GLY A 119 -4.04 12.30 -12.55
N LEU A 120 -2.87 12.93 -12.59
CA LEU A 120 -2.14 13.36 -11.39
C LEU A 120 -2.67 14.66 -10.77
N SER A 121 -3.51 15.41 -11.48
CA SER A 121 -4.09 16.65 -10.94
C SER A 121 -5.45 16.90 -11.56
N GLY A 122 -6.38 17.42 -10.78
CA GLY A 122 -7.71 17.72 -11.27
C GLY A 122 -8.64 18.28 -10.21
N THR A 123 -9.88 18.50 -10.64
CA THR A 123 -10.99 18.89 -9.78
C THR A 123 -12.21 18.10 -10.22
N SER A 124 -12.98 17.60 -9.26
CA SER A 124 -14.20 16.84 -9.51
C SER A 124 -15.25 17.14 -8.46
N ALA A 125 -16.52 17.04 -8.83
CA ALA A 125 -17.63 17.07 -7.90
C ALA A 125 -18.05 15.63 -7.59
N VAL A 126 -18.10 15.28 -6.31
CA VAL A 126 -18.56 13.99 -5.81
C VAL A 126 -19.73 14.19 -4.85
N ASP A 127 -20.60 13.19 -4.78
CA ASP A 127 -21.71 13.21 -3.84
C ASP A 127 -21.24 12.77 -2.45
N ILE A 128 -21.72 13.45 -1.41
CA ILE A 128 -21.43 13.07 -0.03
C ILE A 128 -22.38 11.91 0.33
N PRO A 129 -21.86 10.71 0.68
CA PRO A 129 -22.70 9.59 1.02
C PRO A 129 -23.48 9.84 2.31
N MET A 130 -24.60 9.14 2.47
CA MET A 130 -25.36 9.17 3.72
C MET A 130 -24.58 8.42 4.81
N VAL A 131 -24.31 9.12 5.91
CA VAL A 131 -23.72 8.53 7.11
C VAL A 131 -24.68 7.55 7.78
N TRP A 132 -24.13 6.57 8.48
CA TRP A 132 -24.94 5.60 9.21
C TRP A 132 -25.59 6.25 10.44
N ASP A 133 -24.77 6.95 11.22
CA ASP A 133 -25.23 7.80 12.31
C ASP A 133 -24.29 9.00 12.49
N GLY A 134 -24.52 9.79 13.54
CA GLY A 134 -23.59 10.86 13.91
C GLY A 134 -23.32 11.92 12.84
N ASP A 135 -22.17 12.56 12.99
CA ASP A 135 -21.59 13.56 12.09
C ASP A 135 -20.05 13.47 12.21
N ASP A 136 -19.51 12.30 11.86
CA ASP A 136 -18.11 11.91 11.98
C ASP A 136 -17.53 11.36 10.66
N LEU A 137 -18.07 11.82 9.53
CA LEU A 137 -17.58 11.49 8.20
C LEU A 137 -16.30 12.26 7.87
N SER A 138 -15.29 11.53 7.44
CA SER A 138 -14.00 12.04 6.97
C SER A 138 -13.80 11.77 5.49
N VAL A 139 -13.09 12.67 4.81
CA VAL A 139 -12.70 12.54 3.40
C VAL A 139 -11.19 12.38 3.31
N VAL A 140 -10.73 11.31 2.68
CA VAL A 140 -9.31 10.95 2.60
C VAL A 140 -8.91 10.79 1.14
N LEU A 141 -7.76 11.36 0.76
CA LEU A 141 -7.08 11.04 -0.49
C LEU A 141 -6.11 9.87 -0.25
N LEU A 142 -6.38 8.74 -0.88
CA LEU A 142 -5.45 7.63 -1.00
C LEU A 142 -4.74 7.73 -2.36
N VAL A 143 -3.42 7.63 -2.35
CA VAL A 143 -2.62 7.53 -3.59
C VAL A 143 -2.16 6.09 -3.70
N ASP A 144 -2.76 5.34 -4.62
CA ASP A 144 -2.31 4.00 -4.97
C ASP A 144 -1.25 4.09 -6.08
N TRP A 145 -0.35 3.11 -6.12
CA TRP A 145 0.69 3.07 -7.15
C TRP A 145 0.98 1.64 -7.62
N SER A 146 1.21 1.52 -8.92
CA SER A 146 1.56 0.24 -9.55
C SER A 146 2.83 0.38 -10.37
N TYR A 147 3.65 -0.67 -10.31
CA TYR A 147 4.78 -0.83 -11.22
C TYR A 147 4.26 -1.39 -12.54
N PRO A 148 4.87 -1.01 -13.68
CA PRO A 148 4.53 -1.61 -14.95
C PRO A 148 4.82 -3.11 -14.83
N GLU A 149 3.91 -3.93 -15.36
CA GLU A 149 4.19 -5.36 -15.47
C GLU A 149 5.47 -5.53 -16.30
N GLU A 150 6.47 -6.20 -15.72
CA GLU A 150 7.65 -6.58 -16.49
C GLU A 150 7.17 -7.45 -17.65
N ALA A 151 7.62 -7.14 -18.86
CA ALA A 151 7.36 -8.01 -19.99
C ALA A 151 7.83 -9.43 -19.61
N ASP A 152 6.95 -10.42 -19.79
CA ASP A 152 7.26 -11.85 -19.63
C ASP A 152 8.63 -12.10 -20.27
N SER A 153 9.67 -12.17 -19.44
CA SER A 153 11.03 -12.25 -19.95
C SER A 153 11.18 -13.62 -20.59
N PRO A 154 11.43 -13.73 -21.92
CA PRO A 154 11.64 -15.02 -22.57
C PRO A 154 13.06 -15.52 -22.29
N LEU A 155 13.60 -15.23 -21.10
CA LEU A 155 14.90 -15.75 -20.69
C LEU A 155 14.69 -17.25 -20.49
N PRO A 156 15.34 -18.12 -21.30
CA PRO A 156 15.29 -19.54 -21.01
C PRO A 156 15.84 -19.72 -19.60
N ALA A 157 15.10 -20.46 -18.76
CA ALA A 157 15.55 -20.80 -17.42
C ALA A 157 17.05 -21.14 -17.46
N PRO A 158 17.87 -20.64 -16.51
CA PRO A 158 19.34 -20.75 -16.57
C PRO A 158 19.86 -22.18 -16.74
N GLY A 159 19.01 -23.19 -16.57
CA GLY A 159 19.28 -24.59 -16.88
C GLY A 159 19.47 -24.93 -18.36
N VAL A 160 18.86 -24.23 -19.34
CA VAL A 160 18.93 -24.67 -20.76
C VAL A 160 20.30 -24.38 -21.38
N LEU A 161 20.85 -23.18 -21.15
CA LEU A 161 22.20 -22.83 -21.62
C LEU A 161 23.27 -23.63 -20.88
N ALA A 162 23.10 -23.86 -19.58
CA ALA A 162 23.99 -24.73 -18.80
C ALA A 162 23.93 -26.19 -19.29
N ALA A 163 22.74 -26.71 -19.61
CA ALA A 163 22.58 -28.06 -20.16
C ALA A 163 23.23 -28.20 -21.55
N LEU A 164 23.09 -27.20 -22.42
CA LEU A 164 23.73 -27.19 -23.74
C LEU A 164 25.26 -27.13 -23.65
N ALA A 165 25.80 -26.32 -22.74
CA ALA A 165 27.24 -26.26 -22.49
C ALA A 165 27.79 -27.60 -21.95
N CYS A 166 27.06 -28.25 -21.03
CA CYS A 166 27.42 -29.57 -20.50
C CYS A 166 27.37 -30.68 -21.57
N MET A 167 26.39 -30.65 -22.48
CA MET A 167 26.32 -31.62 -23.59
C MET A 167 27.49 -31.46 -24.57
N MET A 168 27.91 -30.23 -24.87
CA MET A 168 29.08 -29.96 -25.71
C MET A 168 30.38 -30.48 -25.07
N ALA A 169 30.57 -30.24 -23.77
CA ALA A 169 31.73 -30.77 -23.03
C ALA A 169 31.76 -32.31 -23.01
N ALA A 170 30.60 -32.96 -22.84
CA ALA A 170 30.48 -34.42 -22.87
C ALA A 170 30.69 -35.01 -24.28
N ALA A 171 30.36 -34.28 -25.34
CA ALA A 171 30.59 -34.72 -26.72
C ALA A 171 32.07 -34.60 -27.14
N VAL A 172 32.79 -33.58 -26.65
CA VAL A 172 34.22 -33.41 -26.93
C VAL A 172 35.07 -34.44 -26.18
N SER A 173 34.70 -34.80 -24.94
CA SER A 173 35.45 -35.82 -24.18
C SER A 173 35.36 -37.23 -24.77
N ARG A 174 34.31 -37.54 -25.54
CA ARG A 174 34.17 -38.84 -26.23
C ARG A 174 35.00 -38.99 -27.50
N ARG A 175 35.58 -37.91 -28.03
CA ARG A 175 36.44 -37.96 -29.24
C ARG A 175 37.93 -38.19 -28.94
N GLN A 176 38.33 -38.26 -27.67
CA GLN A 176 39.67 -38.67 -27.27
C GLN A 176 39.62 -40.07 -26.65
N ARG A 177 39.58 -41.10 -27.51
CA ARG A 177 39.97 -42.46 -27.19
C ARG A 177 40.56 -43.13 -28.42
#